data_AF-A0A7C3F8P2-F1
#
_entry.id   AF-A0A7C3F8P2-F1
#
_cell.length_a   1.000
_cell.length_b   1.000
_cell.length_c   1.000
_cell.angle_alpha   90.00
_cell.angle_beta   90.00
_cell.angle_gamma   90.00
#
_symmetry.space_group_name_H-M   'P 1'
#
loop_
_entity.id
_entity.type
_entity.pdbx_description
1 polymer ?
#
loop_
_entity_poly.entity_id
_entity_poly.type
_entity_poly.pdbx_seq_one_letter_code
_entity_poly.pdbx_strand_id
1 'polypeptide(L)'
;FRYIDVLEQTYRVIAPTIPETATGVEEVVAALLAILAKEEASSVHLFGVSNGGMIGQVLLRGNPRKARSLILFHSMLPSMSYGKQFGRRARALSRIPGAYTVRFGLRWLKRQIQQEAVNASPGELAFWME
;
A
#
# COMPACT_ATOMS: atom_id res chain seq x y z
N PHE A 1 -7.97 0.51 10.83
CA PHE A 1 -8.20 1.35 12.01
C PHE A 1 -7.39 0.89 13.22
N ARG A 2 -7.50 -0.38 13.68
CA ARG A 2 -6.73 -0.87 14.85
C ARG A 2 -5.24 -0.50 14.92
N TYR A 3 -4.48 -0.52 13.81
CA TYR A 3 -3.07 -0.12 13.83
C TYR A 3 -2.86 1.37 14.17
N ILE A 4 -3.74 2.25 13.68
CA ILE A 4 -3.70 3.69 13.98
C ILE A 4 -3.98 3.87 15.48
N ASP A 5 -5.04 3.25 15.98
CA ASP A 5 -5.45 3.37 17.39
C ASP A 5 -4.33 2.95 18.36
N VAL A 6 -3.58 1.89 18.03
CA VAL A 6 -2.44 1.43 18.84
C VAL A 6 -1.24 2.38 18.70
N LEU A 7 -0.91 2.82 17.48
CA LEU A 7 0.22 3.71 17.24
C LEU A 7 0.03 5.10 17.86
N GLU A 8 -1.21 5.60 17.87
CA GLU A 8 -1.55 6.91 18.45
C GLU A 8 -1.28 6.99 19.96
N GLN A 9 -1.16 5.86 20.65
CA GLN A 9 -0.78 5.83 22.07
C GLN A 9 0.66 6.28 22.32
N THR A 10 1.52 6.24 21.30
CA THR A 10 2.96 6.57 21.43
C THR A 10 3.45 7.56 20.37
N TYR A 11 2.79 7.63 19.21
CA TYR A 11 3.20 8.44 18.08
C TYR A 11 2.08 9.37 17.64
N ARG A 12 2.42 10.57 17.16
CA ARG A 12 1.49 11.34 16.33
C ARG A 12 1.36 10.65 14.97
N VAL A 13 0.16 10.21 14.62
CA VAL A 13 -0.11 9.50 13.36
C VAL A 13 -0.61 10.48 12.29
N ILE A 14 0.00 10.41 11.11
CA ILE A 14 -0.42 11.14 9.90
C ILE A 14 -0.78 10.07 8.85
N ALA A 15 -2.06 9.88 8.59
CA ALA A 15 -2.57 8.82 7.70
C ALA A 15 -3.40 9.41 6.54
N PRO A 16 -2.74 10.05 5.55
CA PRO A 16 -3.44 10.69 4.45
C PRO A 16 -4.02 9.66 3.47
N THR A 17 -5.18 9.98 2.90
CA THR A 17 -5.76 9.20 1.79
C THR A 17 -5.15 9.68 0.47
N ILE A 18 -4.69 8.75 -0.36
CA ILE A 18 -4.24 9.08 -1.73
C ILE A 18 -5.49 9.31 -2.58
N PRO A 19 -5.65 10.48 -3.21
CA PRO A 19 -6.83 10.77 -4.00
C PRO A 19 -6.85 9.95 -5.30
N GLU A 20 -8.04 9.52 -5.72
CA GLU A 20 -8.23 8.79 -6.98
C GLU A 20 -7.88 9.62 -8.22
N THR A 21 -7.86 10.95 -8.08
CA THR A 21 -7.49 11.90 -9.14
C THR A 21 -5.98 11.99 -9.36
N ALA A 22 -5.16 11.41 -8.48
CA ALA A 22 -3.71 11.45 -8.64
C ALA A 22 -3.29 10.75 -9.94
N THR A 23 -2.51 11.45 -10.75
CA THR A 23 -2.11 10.97 -12.08
C THR A 23 -0.76 10.27 -12.08
N GLY A 24 0.03 10.43 -11.02
CA GLY A 24 1.38 9.87 -10.92
C GLY A 24 1.91 9.82 -9.48
N VAL A 25 2.99 9.05 -9.29
CA VAL A 25 3.62 8.88 -7.97
C VAL A 25 4.27 10.18 -7.51
N GLU A 26 4.84 10.95 -8.43
CA GLU A 26 5.51 12.23 -8.18
C GLU A 26 4.56 13.27 -7.58
N GLU A 27 3.32 13.32 -8.07
CA GLU A 27 2.25 14.18 -7.55
C GLU A 27 1.91 13.81 -6.10
N VAL A 28 1.76 12.51 -5.83
CA VAL A 28 1.50 12.01 -4.48
C VAL A 28 2.66 12.32 -3.54
N VAL A 29 3.92 12.14 -3.99
CA VAL A 29 5.10 12.47 -3.19
C VAL A 29 5.16 13.96 -2.88
N ALA A 30 4.88 14.83 -3.85
CA ALA A 30 4.85 16.28 -3.62
C ALA A 30 3.78 16.65 -2.59
N ALA A 31 2.58 16.07 -2.68
CA ALA A 31 1.50 16.28 -1.72
C ALA A 31 1.88 15.78 -0.31
N LEU A 32 2.51 14.61 -0.19
CA LEU A 32 2.99 14.08 1.09
C LEU A 32 4.04 15.01 1.71
N LEU A 33 4.97 15.54 0.93
CA LEU A 33 5.97 16.50 1.44
C LEU A 33 5.31 17.80 1.92
N ALA A 34 4.28 18.28 1.22
CA ALA A 34 3.51 19.46 1.63
C ALA A 34 2.74 19.19 2.94
N ILE A 35 2.15 18.00 3.10
CA ILE A 35 1.52 17.58 4.36
C ILE A 35 2.57 17.56 5.48
N LEU A 36 3.71 16.92 5.29
CA LEU A 36 4.76 16.87 6.32
C LEU A 36 5.25 18.28 6.71
N ALA A 37 5.36 19.20 5.74
CA ALA A 37 5.71 20.59 6.02
C ALA A 37 4.64 21.30 6.85
N LYS A 38 3.37 21.13 6.49
CA LYS A 38 2.22 21.71 7.22
C LYS A 38 2.07 21.15 8.64
N GLU A 39 2.36 19.86 8.81
CA GLU A 39 2.31 19.19 10.12
C GLU A 39 3.57 19.45 10.96
N GLU A 40 4.52 20.26 10.45
CA GLU A 40 5.82 20.57 11.06
C GLU A 40 6.68 19.32 11.33
N ALA A 41 6.45 18.26 10.56
CA ALA A 41 7.11 16.97 10.69
C ALA A 41 8.40 16.93 9.85
N SER A 42 9.52 17.28 10.47
CA SER A 42 10.84 17.34 9.81
C SER A 42 11.39 15.96 9.42
N SER A 43 11.10 14.93 10.21
CA SER A 43 11.45 13.52 9.96
C SER A 43 10.47 12.58 10.64
N VAL A 44 10.03 11.52 9.97
CA VAL A 44 8.97 10.62 10.43
C VAL A 44 9.36 9.14 10.35
N HIS A 45 8.59 8.27 11.01
CA HIS A 45 8.60 6.83 10.70
C HIS A 45 7.58 6.58 9.58
N LEU A 46 8.04 6.12 8.42
CA LEU A 46 7.15 5.83 7.30
C LEU A 46 6.69 4.38 7.36
N PHE A 47 5.39 4.16 7.48
CA PHE A 47 4.77 2.84 7.41
C PHE A 47 4.02 2.70 6.08
N GLY A 48 4.51 1.84 5.20
CA GLY A 48 3.99 1.70 3.84
C GLY A 48 3.47 0.29 3.56
N VAL A 49 2.17 0.20 3.26
CA VAL A 49 1.52 -1.06 2.83
C VAL A 49 1.31 -1.04 1.32
N SER A 50 1.66 -2.12 0.62
CA SER A 50 1.41 -2.26 -0.83
C SER A 50 1.93 -1.04 -1.62
N ASN A 51 1.06 -0.34 -2.36
CA ASN A 51 1.40 0.88 -3.10
C ASN A 51 1.98 1.99 -2.20
N GLY A 52 1.54 2.09 -0.93
CA GLY A 52 2.07 3.07 0.01
C GLY A 52 3.56 2.85 0.32
N GLY A 53 4.01 1.59 0.36
CA GLY A 53 5.43 1.27 0.54
C GLY A 53 6.27 1.58 -0.69
N MET A 54 5.72 1.41 -1.91
CA MET A 54 6.37 1.86 -3.14
C MET A 54 6.53 3.39 -3.16
N ILE A 55 5.46 4.13 -2.83
CA ILE A 55 5.47 5.59 -2.77
C ILE A 55 6.48 6.09 -1.72
N GLY A 56 6.52 5.45 -0.54
CA GLY A 56 7.50 5.76 0.51
C GLY A 56 8.94 5.62 0.05
N GLN A 57 9.25 4.57 -0.72
CA GLN A 57 10.58 4.39 -1.31
C GLN A 57 10.93 5.50 -2.32
N VAL A 58 9.97 5.90 -3.17
CA VAL A 58 10.19 6.99 -4.13
C VAL A 58 10.39 8.33 -3.43
N LEU A 59 9.62 8.62 -2.37
CA LEU A 59 9.78 9.81 -1.54
C LEU A 59 11.20 9.89 -0.97
N LEU A 60 11.70 8.81 -0.39
CA LEU A 60 13.02 8.78 0.23
C LEU A 60 14.18 8.80 -0.76
N ARG A 61 13.98 8.36 -2.01
CA ARG A 61 15.01 8.46 -3.05
C ARG A 61 15.44 9.91 -3.29
N GLY A 62 14.49 10.86 -3.24
CA GLY A 62 14.76 12.29 -3.38
C GLY A 62 14.93 13.03 -2.05
N ASN A 63 14.47 12.46 -0.93
CA ASN A 63 14.37 13.13 0.36
C ASN A 63 14.81 12.20 1.52
N PRO A 64 16.04 11.67 1.53
CA PRO A 64 16.43 10.60 2.45
C PRO A 64 16.34 11.01 3.93
N ARG A 65 16.47 12.30 4.25
CA ARG A 65 16.36 12.82 5.63
C ARG A 65 14.93 12.89 6.17
N LYS A 66 13.92 12.72 5.31
CA LYS A 66 12.50 12.83 5.70
C LYS A 66 11.99 11.62 6.49
N ALA A 67 12.74 10.51 6.55
CA ALA A 67 12.38 9.40 7.41
C ALA A 67 13.52 8.93 8.31
N ARG A 68 13.15 8.56 9.55
CA ARG A 68 13.99 7.85 10.51
C ARG A 68 14.01 6.36 10.21
N SER A 69 12.89 5.83 9.74
CA SER A 69 12.75 4.44 9.30
C SER A 69 11.71 4.33 8.19
N LEU A 70 11.88 3.33 7.33
CA LEU A 70 10.89 2.90 6.36
C LEU A 70 10.49 1.45 6.68
N ILE A 71 9.24 1.26 7.08
CA ILE A 71 8.65 -0.05 7.35
C ILE A 71 7.79 -0.43 6.14
N LEU A 72 8.12 -1.58 5.54
CA LEU A 72 7.45 -2.09 4.35
C LEU A 72 6.65 -3.34 4.70
N PHE A 73 5.36 -3.32 4.38
CA PHE A 73 4.47 -4.46 4.61
C PHE A 73 3.72 -4.81 3.33
N HIS A 74 3.89 -6.04 2.83
CA HIS A 74 3.37 -6.49 1.52
C HIS A 74 3.60 -5.48 0.38
N SER A 75 4.76 -4.81 0.39
CA SER A 75 5.13 -3.81 -0.60
C SER A 75 6.11 -4.39 -1.62
N MET A 76 6.22 -3.71 -2.76
CA MET A 76 7.12 -4.05 -3.84
C MET A 76 8.17 -2.95 -4.01
N LEU A 77 9.31 -3.29 -4.60
CA LEU A 77 10.31 -2.30 -4.99
C LEU A 77 9.82 -1.52 -6.23
N PRO A 78 10.10 -0.20 -6.32
CA PRO A 78 9.87 0.55 -7.55
C PRO A 78 10.65 -0.08 -8.71
N SER A 79 9.92 -0.60 -9.71
CA SER A 79 10.51 -1.25 -10.88
C SER A 79 9.83 -0.82 -12.16
N MET A 80 10.62 -0.35 -13.13
CA MET A 80 10.13 0.05 -14.45
C MET A 80 9.52 -1.12 -15.22
N SER A 81 10.12 -2.32 -15.12
CA SER A 81 9.60 -3.51 -15.79
C SER A 81 8.26 -3.94 -15.19
N TYR A 82 8.15 -3.87 -13.85
CA TYR A 82 6.92 -4.20 -13.14
C TYR A 82 5.81 -3.19 -13.43
N GLY A 83 6.11 -1.88 -13.36
CA GLY A 83 5.16 -0.82 -13.69
C GLY A 83 4.64 -0.88 -15.13
N LYS A 84 5.52 -1.17 -16.11
CA LYS A 84 5.10 -1.38 -17.51
C LYS A 84 4.20 -2.59 -17.67
N GLN A 85 4.51 -3.71 -17.03
CA GLN A 85 3.66 -4.92 -17.06
C GLN A 85 2.30 -4.66 -16.41
N PHE A 86 2.29 -4.04 -15.23
CA PHE A 86 1.08 -3.66 -14.53
C PHE A 86 0.22 -2.72 -15.38
N GLY A 87 0.78 -1.65 -15.93
CA GLY A 87 0.04 -0.70 -16.78
C GLY A 87 -0.46 -1.31 -18.09
N ARG A 88 0.21 -2.32 -18.66
CA ARG A 88 -0.32 -3.09 -19.80
C ARG A 88 -1.52 -3.94 -19.39
N ARG A 89 -1.41 -4.66 -18.27
CA ARG A 89 -2.50 -5.49 -17.72
C ARG A 89 -3.70 -4.64 -17.33
N ALA A 90 -3.49 -3.53 -16.64
CA ALA A 90 -4.53 -2.59 -16.24
C ALA A 90 -5.30 -2.05 -17.45
N ARG A 91 -4.60 -1.64 -18.52
CA ARG A 91 -5.23 -1.21 -19.78
C ARG A 91 -6.00 -2.31 -20.51
N ALA A 92 -5.55 -3.56 -20.41
CA ALA A 92 -6.30 -4.69 -20.95
C ALA A 92 -7.57 -4.93 -20.13
N LEU A 93 -7.48 -4.89 -18.80
CA LEU A 93 -8.60 -5.06 -17.89
C LEU A 93 -9.62 -3.92 -17.98
N SER A 94 -9.21 -2.68 -18.24
CA SER A 94 -10.12 -1.54 -18.39
C SER A 94 -11.02 -1.62 -19.63
N ARG A 95 -10.72 -2.53 -20.57
CA ARG A 95 -11.57 -2.83 -21.73
C ARG A 95 -12.62 -3.89 -21.44
N ILE A 96 -12.53 -4.57 -20.30
CA ILE A 96 -13.49 -5.57 -19.87
C ILE A 96 -14.57 -4.85 -19.04
N PRO A 97 -15.87 -5.05 -19.32
CA PRO A 97 -16.91 -4.41 -18.53
C PRO A 97 -16.78 -4.76 -17.04
N GLY A 98 -16.87 -3.77 -16.16
CA GLY A 98 -16.51 -3.88 -14.74
C GLY A 98 -17.19 -5.03 -13.99
N ALA A 99 -18.42 -5.39 -14.38
CA ALA A 99 -19.15 -6.53 -13.82
C ALA A 99 -18.41 -7.87 -14.00
N TYR A 100 -17.73 -8.05 -15.13
CA TYR A 100 -16.92 -9.26 -15.39
C TYR A 100 -15.60 -9.20 -14.63
N THR A 101 -14.94 -8.05 -14.59
CA THR A 101 -13.68 -7.86 -13.85
C THR A 101 -13.85 -8.15 -12.36
N VAL A 102 -14.94 -7.67 -11.76
CA VAL A 102 -15.29 -7.96 -10.35
C VAL A 102 -15.63 -9.44 -10.19
N ARG A 103 -16.44 -10.04 -11.07
CA ARG A 103 -16.83 -11.46 -10.97
C ARG A 103 -15.65 -12.41 -11.10
N PHE A 104 -14.70 -12.13 -12.01
CA PHE A 104 -13.48 -12.92 -12.14
C PHE A 104 -12.50 -12.66 -10.99
N GLY A 105 -12.35 -11.41 -10.55
CA GLY A 105 -11.51 -11.05 -9.40
C GLY A 105 -11.98 -11.72 -8.11
N LEU A 106 -13.28 -11.68 -7.80
CA LEU A 106 -13.86 -12.35 -6.64
C LEU A 106 -13.71 -13.87 -6.69
N ARG A 107 -13.85 -14.48 -7.88
CA ARG A 107 -13.63 -15.92 -8.06
C ARG A 107 -12.17 -16.31 -7.85
N TRP A 108 -11.23 -15.49 -8.33
CA TRP A 108 -9.80 -15.72 -8.13
C TRP A 108 -9.40 -15.54 -6.66
N LEU A 109 -9.86 -14.46 -6.02
CA LEU A 109 -9.63 -14.20 -4.60
C LEU A 109 -10.21 -15.34 -3.73
N LYS A 110 -11.44 -15.79 -4.02
CA LYS A 110 -12.03 -16.94 -3.32
C LYS A 110 -11.17 -18.20 -3.44
N ARG A 111 -10.59 -18.46 -4.61
CA ARG A 111 -9.67 -19.61 -4.81
C ARG A 111 -8.38 -19.45 -4.02
N GLN A 112 -7.81 -18.25 -3.96
CA GLN A 112 -6.59 -17.97 -3.18
C GLN A 112 -6.86 -18.17 -1.69
N ILE A 113 -7.91 -17.57 -1.15
CA ILE A 113 -8.33 -17.75 0.25
C ILE A 113 -8.59 -19.22 0.55
N GLN A 114 -9.27 -19.95 -0.35
CA GLN A 114 -9.51 -21.38 -0.16
C GLN A 114 -8.21 -22.20 -0.17
N GLN A 115 -7.25 -21.86 -1.03
CA GLN A 115 -5.95 -22.54 -1.06
C GLN A 115 -5.14 -22.25 0.21
N GLU A 116 -5.11 -21.00 0.66
CA GLU A 116 -4.42 -20.61 1.89
C GLU A 116 -5.08 -21.23 3.12
N ALA A 117 -6.42 -21.26 3.19
CA ALA A 117 -7.16 -21.89 4.29
C ALA A 117 -7.00 -23.43 4.33
N VAL A 118 -6.88 -24.07 3.16
CA VAL A 118 -6.60 -25.52 3.08
C VAL A 118 -5.15 -25.84 3.47
N ASN A 119 -4.23 -24.91 3.26
CA ASN A 119 -2.81 -25.08 3.59
C ASN A 119 -2.42 -24.55 4.97
N ALA A 120 -3.31 -23.84 5.67
CA ALA A 120 -3.06 -23.32 7.00
C ALA A 120 -2.97 -24.47 8.01
N SER A 121 -1.90 -24.50 8.78
CA SER A 121 -1.72 -25.47 9.86
C SER A 121 -2.77 -25.27 10.96
N PRO A 122 -3.12 -26.31 11.74
CA PRO A 122 -4.05 -26.18 12.86
C PRO A 122 -3.64 -25.09 13.87
N GLY A 123 -2.34 -24.84 14.05
CA GLY A 123 -1.83 -23.78 14.92
C GLY A 123 -2.04 -22.37 14.35
N GLU A 124 -1.93 -22.20 13.04
CA GLU A 124 -2.24 -20.92 12.38
C GLU A 124 -3.73 -20.60 12.45
N LEU A 125 -4.59 -21.60 12.26
CA LEU A 125 -6.04 -21.41 12.40
C LEU A 125 -6.46 -21.05 13.83
N ALA A 126 -5.81 -21.63 14.84
CA ALA A 126 -6.07 -21.32 16.25
C ALA A 126 -5.69 -19.86 16.60
N PHE A 127 -4.54 -19.37 16.10
CA PHE A 127 -4.08 -18.00 16.32
C PHE A 127 -5.05 -16.92 15.81
N TRP A 128 -5.78 -17.19 14.73
CA TRP A 128 -6.74 -16.23 14.14
C TRP A 128 -8.15 -16.31 14.74
N MET A 129 -8.44 -17.32 15.57
CA MET A 129 -9.76 -17.53 16.18
C MET A 129 -9.84 -17.11 17.66
N GLU A 130 -8.72 -16.73 18.27
CA GLU A 130 -8.66 -16.02 19.57
C GLU A 130 -8.80 -14.50 19.39
#